data_AF-A0A944JYB4-F1
#
_entry.id   AF-A0A944JYB4-F1
#
_cell.length_a   1.000
_cell.length_b   1.000
_cell.length_c   1.000
_cell.angle_alpha   90.00
_cell.angle_beta   90.00
_cell.angle_gamma   90.00
#
_symmetry.space_group_name_H-M   'P 1'
#
loop_
_entity.id
_entity.type
_entity.pdbx_description
1 polymer ?
#
loop_
_entity_poly.entity_id
_entity_poly.type
_entity_poly.pdbx_seq_one_letter_code
_entity_poly.pdbx_strand_id
1 'polypeptide(L)'
;MSKPRAWRRPEEIRKCRPRPVTDAPFEIPDSKVGQLDALLHGSRVLELIDTELAGRPGPDGLPVRTVLVGLLLSLHYHRSASLADVCRVLLDELRAPARGWLGVPDPGPLDDHGRHAFTRRVYRSFDRLTTALDPFRCDRRRRLPADAAALAVAAWEGVDDERVRRRALLQEISDRLVLTTVRLAHRRGMFKGWRGDVGVDTTPFPSWHRPPSRRRNLASVEITAGWHFCGGSDEGIFGHSATLLVAASRRHPTGHPQAGKRVSGHPQLVLGLVLDTPGKRIGPNAIHALTKLVPFGFPAGILASDRAYTDQVSEHFAQPARRLGYQLVLDYKQEHRGIQGTHQGALLVDGSLACPAMPTTLAQATNGLDDDAVRGIDDNVQLSEQITAREPYFLRLKESADERGAIRLQCPASGPSPAVACPRFNQVHQIPAPRPAARRPHQPAGHRRTHRGQAHRPDPSSGTPAGPAPEGTAADLPEAHDHRPPG
;
A
#
# COMPACT_ATOMS: atom_id res chain seq x y z
N MET A 1 36.59 34.70 -32.11
CA MET A 1 36.11 33.98 -30.91
C MET A 1 37.05 32.82 -30.61
N SER A 2 37.73 32.83 -29.45
CA SER A 2 38.69 31.78 -29.08
C SER A 2 37.96 30.48 -28.73
N LYS A 3 38.28 29.36 -29.39
CA LYS A 3 37.67 28.05 -29.12
C LYS A 3 37.86 27.67 -27.63
N PRO A 4 36.83 27.21 -26.90
CA PRO A 4 36.95 26.86 -25.48
C PRO A 4 38.07 25.83 -25.25
N ARG A 5 38.82 25.93 -24.14
CA ARG A 5 39.96 25.02 -23.83
C ARG A 5 39.65 23.53 -24.01
N ALA A 6 38.42 23.10 -23.69
CA ALA A 6 37.96 21.73 -23.87
C ALA A 6 37.96 21.24 -25.34
N TRP A 7 37.87 22.15 -26.32
CA TRP A 7 37.89 21.82 -27.75
C TRP A 7 39.29 21.55 -28.30
N ARG A 8 40.34 21.73 -27.48
CA ARG A 8 41.74 21.50 -27.87
C ARG A 8 42.21 20.06 -27.60
N ARG A 9 41.37 19.20 -27.02
CA ARG A 9 41.69 17.80 -26.68
C ARG A 9 40.60 16.83 -27.16
N PRO A 10 40.62 16.43 -28.44
CA PRO A 10 39.60 15.55 -29.03
C PRO A 10 39.46 14.20 -28.30
N GLU A 11 40.57 13.67 -27.78
CA GLU A 11 40.59 12.39 -27.06
C GLU A 11 39.81 12.41 -25.74
N GLU A 12 39.82 13.53 -25.01
CA GLU A 12 39.03 13.69 -23.78
C GLU A 12 37.54 13.77 -24.10
N ILE A 13 37.16 14.42 -25.20
CA ILE A 13 35.76 14.50 -25.66
C ILE A 13 35.24 13.10 -26.04
N ARG A 14 36.05 12.28 -26.71
CA ARG A 14 35.70 10.89 -27.07
C ARG A 14 35.42 9.99 -25.87
N LYS A 15 35.94 10.33 -24.69
CA LYS A 15 35.69 9.61 -23.43
C LYS A 15 34.39 10.04 -22.73
N CYS A 16 33.93 11.26 -22.98
CA CYS A 16 32.76 11.84 -22.30
C CYS A 16 31.46 11.81 -23.12
N ARG A 17 31.47 11.23 -24.33
CA ARG A 17 30.30 11.19 -25.22
C ARG A 17 29.40 9.97 -24.95
N PRO A 18 28.06 10.10 -25.06
CA PRO A 18 27.18 8.95 -25.20
C PRO A 18 27.55 8.20 -26.49
N ARG A 19 27.71 6.88 -26.40
CA ARG A 19 27.95 6.02 -27.56
C ARG A 19 26.68 5.24 -27.88
N PRO A 20 26.29 5.13 -29.15
CA PRO A 20 25.27 4.15 -29.52
C PRO A 20 25.80 2.76 -29.17
N VAL A 21 24.90 1.89 -28.67
CA VAL A 21 25.27 0.52 -28.25
C VAL A 21 25.70 -0.33 -29.46
N THR A 22 25.19 0.03 -30.63
CA THR A 22 25.39 -0.64 -31.93
C THR A 22 25.47 0.42 -33.04
N ASP A 23 26.06 0.07 -34.18
CA ASP A 23 26.13 0.98 -35.35
C ASP A 23 24.74 1.29 -35.94
N ALA A 24 23.76 0.43 -35.70
CA ALA A 24 22.34 0.68 -35.94
C ALA A 24 21.60 0.72 -34.59
N PRO A 25 21.38 1.93 -34.00
CA PRO A 25 20.70 2.04 -32.72
C PRO A 25 19.24 1.60 -32.82
N PHE A 26 18.73 1.07 -31.72
CA PHE A 26 17.31 0.72 -31.59
C PHE A 26 16.42 1.95 -31.83
N GLU A 27 15.39 1.82 -32.68
CA GLU A 27 14.44 2.90 -32.92
C GLU A 27 13.20 2.77 -32.03
N ILE A 28 12.94 3.82 -31.25
CA ILE A 28 11.75 3.92 -30.41
C ILE A 28 10.56 4.36 -31.28
N PRO A 29 9.41 3.63 -31.22
CA PRO A 29 8.20 4.03 -31.92
C PRO A 29 7.65 5.38 -31.44
N ASP A 30 7.26 6.25 -32.38
CA ASP A 30 6.65 7.55 -32.08
C ASP A 30 5.42 7.43 -31.17
N SER A 31 4.62 6.37 -31.34
CA SER A 31 3.45 6.09 -30.49
C SER A 31 3.81 5.93 -29.01
N LYS A 32 4.98 5.36 -28.70
CA LYS A 32 5.45 5.21 -27.32
C LYS A 32 5.92 6.54 -26.74
N VAL A 33 6.64 7.33 -27.53
CA VAL A 33 7.08 8.67 -27.14
C VAL A 33 5.85 9.55 -26.84
N GLY A 34 4.86 9.56 -27.74
CA GLY A 34 3.60 10.27 -27.55
C GLY A 34 2.82 9.78 -26.34
N GLN A 35 2.82 8.47 -26.05
CA GLN A 35 2.17 7.93 -24.86
C GLN A 35 2.80 8.46 -23.56
N LEU A 36 4.13 8.43 -23.43
CA LEU A 36 4.82 8.87 -22.21
C LEU A 36 4.77 10.39 -22.05
N ASP A 37 4.84 11.11 -23.17
CA ASP A 37 4.67 12.55 -23.17
C ASP A 37 3.25 12.97 -22.75
N ALA A 38 2.21 12.30 -23.28
CA ALA A 38 0.83 12.53 -22.87
C ALA A 38 0.60 12.18 -21.39
N LEU A 39 1.26 11.15 -20.87
CA LEU A 39 1.22 10.79 -19.46
C LEU A 39 1.83 11.90 -18.59
N LEU A 40 2.96 12.45 -19.01
CA LEU A 40 3.64 13.56 -18.33
C LEU A 40 2.77 14.82 -18.33
N HIS A 41 2.17 15.19 -19.46
CA HIS A 41 1.23 16.32 -19.52
C HIS A 41 -0.01 16.07 -18.65
N GLY A 42 -0.61 14.89 -18.73
CA GLY A 42 -1.79 14.51 -17.95
C GLY A 42 -1.57 14.53 -16.44
N SER A 43 -0.32 14.42 -16.00
CA SER A 43 0.06 14.57 -14.59
C SER A 43 0.08 16.02 -14.09
N ARG A 44 0.16 17.01 -15.00
CA ARG A 44 0.33 18.45 -14.69
C ARG A 44 1.58 18.78 -13.88
N VAL A 45 2.63 17.95 -13.93
CA VAL A 45 3.89 18.28 -13.24
C VAL A 45 4.69 19.35 -13.97
N LEU A 46 4.53 19.47 -15.29
CA LEU A 46 5.24 20.48 -16.08
C LEU A 46 4.84 21.90 -15.64
N GLU A 47 3.56 22.15 -15.38
CA GLU A 47 3.06 23.45 -14.87
C GLU A 47 3.71 23.84 -13.54
N LEU A 48 3.87 22.88 -12.62
CA LEU A 48 4.54 23.10 -11.33
C LEU A 48 6.01 23.46 -11.55
N ILE A 49 6.69 22.69 -12.40
CA ILE A 49 8.12 22.90 -12.68
C ILE A 49 8.34 24.23 -13.39
N ASP A 50 7.53 24.56 -14.38
CA ASP A 50 7.64 25.81 -15.13
C ASP A 50 7.44 27.03 -14.22
N THR A 51 6.54 26.93 -13.24
CA THR A 51 6.36 27.95 -12.19
C THR A 51 7.65 28.14 -11.38
N GLU A 52 8.31 27.06 -10.93
CA GLU A 52 9.57 27.17 -10.19
C GLU A 52 10.74 27.70 -11.03
N LEU A 53 10.68 27.48 -12.34
CA LEU A 53 11.74 27.85 -13.27
C LEU A 53 11.54 29.25 -13.87
N ALA A 54 10.37 29.84 -13.72
CA ALA A 54 10.04 31.17 -14.23
C ALA A 54 11.02 32.23 -13.71
N GLY A 55 11.53 33.08 -14.61
CA GLY A 55 12.45 34.17 -14.27
C GLY A 55 13.84 33.76 -13.81
N ARG A 56 14.16 32.45 -13.72
CA ARG A 56 15.48 32.01 -13.27
C ARG A 56 16.55 32.27 -14.34
N PRO A 57 17.68 32.92 -13.97
CA PRO A 57 18.78 33.15 -14.90
C PRO A 57 19.52 31.84 -15.21
N GLY A 58 20.07 31.74 -16.40
CA GLY A 58 20.95 30.64 -16.78
C GLY A 58 20.98 30.38 -18.28
N PRO A 59 22.04 29.76 -18.80
CA PRO A 59 22.12 29.40 -20.21
C PRO A 59 21.07 28.35 -20.57
N ASP A 60 20.42 28.54 -21.71
CA ASP A 60 19.37 27.63 -22.16
C ASP A 60 19.88 26.19 -22.33
N GLY A 61 19.11 25.27 -21.77
CA GLY A 61 19.25 23.83 -21.96
C GLY A 61 18.38 23.33 -23.12
N LEU A 62 17.98 22.07 -23.05
CA LEU A 62 16.77 21.60 -23.73
C LEU A 62 15.53 21.97 -22.91
N PRO A 63 14.32 21.97 -23.49
CA PRO A 63 13.09 22.06 -22.70
C PRO A 63 13.06 20.98 -21.62
N VAL A 64 12.57 21.31 -20.41
CA VAL A 64 12.54 20.34 -19.30
C VAL A 64 11.66 19.15 -19.62
N ARG A 65 10.52 19.40 -20.28
CA ARG A 65 9.65 18.37 -20.85
C ARG A 65 10.45 17.34 -21.65
N THR A 66 11.33 17.77 -22.56
CA THR A 66 12.14 16.89 -23.40
C THR A 66 13.04 15.97 -22.59
N VAL A 67 13.67 16.51 -21.55
CA VAL A 67 14.56 15.73 -20.66
C VAL A 67 13.76 14.74 -19.81
N LEU A 68 12.59 15.13 -19.29
CA LEU A 68 11.72 14.25 -18.52
C LEU A 68 11.13 13.12 -19.38
N VAL A 69 10.70 13.41 -20.62
CA VAL A 69 10.28 12.36 -21.57
C VAL A 69 11.44 11.43 -21.89
N GLY A 70 12.65 11.96 -22.09
CA GLY A 70 13.85 11.16 -22.26
C GLY A 70 14.16 10.25 -21.06
N LEU A 71 13.94 10.72 -19.82
CA LEU A 71 14.05 9.91 -18.61
C LEU A 71 13.01 8.78 -18.57
N LEU A 72 11.74 9.08 -18.88
CA LEU A 72 10.69 8.06 -18.92
C LEU A 72 10.98 6.98 -19.99
N LEU A 73 11.47 7.39 -21.16
CA LEU A 73 11.88 6.47 -22.22
C LEU A 73 13.09 5.63 -21.82
N SER A 74 14.08 6.24 -21.16
CA SER A 74 15.25 5.53 -20.65
C SER A 74 14.89 4.50 -19.58
N LEU A 75 13.98 4.85 -18.67
CA LEU A 75 13.44 3.92 -17.68
C LEU A 75 12.71 2.76 -18.35
N HIS A 76 11.92 3.03 -19.40
CA HIS A 76 11.14 2.02 -20.09
C HIS A 76 11.99 1.05 -20.92
N TYR A 77 12.92 1.56 -21.73
CA TYR A 77 13.69 0.74 -22.69
C TYR A 77 15.02 0.25 -22.13
N HIS A 78 15.65 1.02 -21.24
CA HIS A 78 17.00 0.74 -20.74
C HIS A 78 17.05 0.41 -19.24
N ARG A 79 15.92 0.50 -18.54
CA ARG A 79 15.84 0.33 -17.08
C ARG A 79 16.85 1.22 -16.34
N SER A 80 17.07 2.41 -16.86
CA SER A 80 18.06 3.37 -16.37
C SER A 80 17.44 4.75 -16.17
N ALA A 81 17.88 5.44 -15.12
CA ALA A 81 17.57 6.84 -14.86
C ALA A 81 18.78 7.76 -15.13
N SER A 82 19.82 7.27 -15.83
CA SER A 82 21.03 8.03 -16.06
C SER A 82 20.86 9.07 -17.17
N LEU A 83 21.42 10.27 -16.99
CA LEU A 83 21.40 11.29 -18.04
C LEU A 83 22.21 10.89 -19.29
N ALA A 84 23.14 9.94 -19.15
CA ALA A 84 23.87 9.39 -20.29
C ALA A 84 22.93 8.58 -21.20
N ASP A 85 22.10 7.72 -20.63
CA ASP A 85 21.10 6.97 -21.38
C ASP A 85 19.99 7.87 -21.92
N VAL A 86 19.62 8.95 -21.20
CA VAL A 86 18.72 9.98 -21.75
C VAL A 86 19.34 10.64 -22.99
N CYS A 87 20.63 10.97 -22.96
CA CYS A 87 21.30 11.53 -24.13
C CYS A 87 21.30 10.54 -25.29
N ARG A 88 21.54 9.23 -25.03
CA ARG A 88 21.48 8.18 -26.05
C ARG A 88 20.08 8.09 -26.65
N VAL A 89 19.04 8.00 -25.82
CA VAL A 89 17.64 7.96 -26.26
C VAL A 89 17.34 9.13 -27.19
N LEU A 90 17.61 10.36 -26.74
CA LEU A 90 17.25 11.57 -27.49
C LEU A 90 18.06 11.75 -28.77
N LEU A 91 19.34 11.39 -28.78
CA LEU A 91 20.23 11.56 -29.95
C LEU A 91 20.15 10.42 -30.96
N ASP A 92 20.02 9.19 -30.49
CA ASP A 92 20.33 7.99 -31.29
C ASP A 92 19.10 7.15 -31.55
N GLU A 93 18.08 7.18 -30.68
CA GLU A 93 16.99 6.19 -30.69
C GLU A 93 15.62 6.79 -31.06
N LEU A 94 15.48 8.12 -31.08
CA LEU A 94 14.26 8.77 -31.55
C LEU A 94 14.21 8.83 -33.09
N ARG A 95 13.01 8.66 -33.65
CA ARG A 95 12.74 8.94 -35.07
C ARG A 95 12.58 10.43 -35.33
N ALA A 96 12.69 10.85 -36.60
CA ALA A 96 12.61 12.25 -37.00
C ALA A 96 11.31 12.97 -36.55
N PRO A 97 10.10 12.40 -36.71
CA PRO A 97 8.87 13.01 -36.19
C PRO A 97 8.96 13.22 -34.67
N ALA A 98 9.44 12.19 -33.96
CA ALA A 98 9.57 12.27 -32.52
C ALA A 98 10.65 13.23 -32.00
N ARG A 99 11.58 13.67 -32.85
CA ARG A 99 12.55 14.71 -32.49
C ARG A 99 11.92 16.08 -32.63
N GLY A 100 11.19 16.31 -33.73
CA GLY A 100 10.53 17.57 -34.05
C GLY A 100 9.60 18.04 -32.93
N TRP A 101 8.65 17.20 -32.49
CA TRP A 101 7.68 17.57 -31.44
C TRP A 101 8.27 17.72 -30.03
N LEU A 102 9.51 17.26 -29.80
CA LEU A 102 10.23 17.34 -28.53
C LEU A 102 11.28 18.45 -28.58
N GLY A 103 11.40 19.18 -29.70
CA GLY A 103 12.42 20.22 -29.88
C GLY A 103 13.85 19.66 -29.77
N VAL A 104 14.05 18.38 -30.10
CA VAL A 104 15.38 17.78 -30.19
C VAL A 104 15.95 18.17 -31.56
N PRO A 105 17.11 18.85 -31.62
CA PRO A 105 17.73 19.20 -32.89
C PRO A 105 18.00 17.97 -33.74
N ASP A 106 17.87 18.11 -35.06
CA ASP A 106 18.28 17.09 -36.01
C ASP A 106 19.75 16.70 -35.74
N PRO A 107 20.05 15.42 -35.54
CA PRO A 107 21.40 14.99 -35.25
C PRO A 107 22.35 15.14 -36.44
N GLY A 108 21.90 15.29 -37.69
CA GLY A 108 22.81 15.29 -38.87
C GLY A 108 23.99 14.30 -38.74
N PRO A 109 25.15 14.57 -39.34
CA PRO A 109 26.42 14.04 -38.87
C PRO A 109 26.96 14.95 -37.75
N LEU A 110 26.42 14.81 -36.51
CA LEU A 110 27.04 15.44 -35.35
C LEU A 110 28.43 14.84 -35.12
N ASP A 111 29.46 15.67 -35.25
CA ASP A 111 30.81 15.34 -34.82
C ASP A 111 30.88 15.17 -33.29
N ASP A 112 32.05 14.78 -32.79
CA ASP A 112 32.29 14.58 -31.35
C ASP A 112 31.94 15.82 -30.52
N HIS A 113 32.15 17.02 -31.08
CA HIS A 113 31.85 18.28 -30.41
C HIS A 113 30.36 18.56 -30.33
N GLY A 114 29.63 18.29 -31.40
CA GLY A 114 28.19 18.43 -31.49
C GLY A 114 27.47 17.54 -30.48
N ARG A 115 27.84 16.25 -30.40
CA ARG A 115 27.30 15.32 -29.39
C ARG A 115 27.54 15.81 -27.97
N HIS A 116 28.77 16.23 -27.68
CA HIS A 116 29.11 16.75 -26.36
C HIS A 116 28.39 18.06 -26.02
N ALA A 117 28.17 18.95 -27.00
CA ALA A 117 27.37 20.16 -26.82
C ALA A 117 25.90 19.82 -26.51
N PHE A 118 25.31 18.83 -27.18
CA PHE A 118 23.98 18.33 -26.87
C PHE A 118 23.89 17.75 -25.46
N THR A 119 24.83 16.88 -25.08
CA THR A 119 24.91 16.32 -23.73
C THR A 119 24.94 17.43 -22.68
N ARG A 120 25.75 18.48 -22.89
CA ARG A 120 25.78 19.64 -21.99
C ARG A 120 24.44 20.35 -21.89
N ARG A 121 23.63 20.43 -22.95
CA ARG A 121 22.27 21.00 -22.88
C ARG A 121 21.34 20.17 -22.01
N VAL A 122 21.37 18.84 -22.13
CA VAL A 122 20.60 17.92 -21.27
C VAL A 122 20.99 18.12 -19.80
N TYR A 123 22.29 18.10 -19.51
CA TYR A 123 22.80 18.28 -18.15
C TYR A 123 22.46 19.66 -17.57
N ARG A 124 22.50 20.73 -18.37
CA ARG A 124 22.08 22.07 -17.95
C ARG A 124 20.61 22.12 -17.57
N SER A 125 19.72 21.51 -18.35
CA SER A 125 18.30 21.44 -18.02
C SER A 125 18.06 20.72 -16.71
N PHE A 126 18.72 19.58 -16.50
CA PHE A 126 18.59 18.81 -15.27
C PHE A 126 19.21 19.50 -14.05
N ASP A 127 20.34 20.20 -14.24
CA ASP A 127 20.98 21.02 -13.21
C ASP A 127 20.08 22.19 -12.79
N ARG A 128 19.44 22.86 -13.76
CA ARG A 128 18.44 23.91 -13.51
C ARG A 128 17.23 23.37 -12.75
N LEU A 129 16.72 22.20 -13.13
CA LEU A 129 15.62 21.52 -12.45
C LEU A 129 15.96 21.20 -10.99
N THR A 130 17.07 20.49 -10.77
CA THR A 130 17.51 20.11 -9.41
C THR A 130 17.85 21.33 -8.56
N THR A 131 18.41 22.40 -9.12
CA THR A 131 18.63 23.66 -8.41
C THR A 131 17.33 24.34 -7.97
N ALA A 132 16.22 24.08 -8.67
CA ALA A 132 14.91 24.60 -8.29
C ALA A 132 14.21 23.77 -7.25
N LEU A 133 14.28 22.46 -7.39
CA LEU A 133 13.48 21.55 -6.59
C LEU A 133 14.18 21.03 -5.34
N ASP A 134 15.52 21.00 -5.32
CA ASP A 134 16.28 20.46 -4.18
C ASP A 134 16.09 21.36 -2.93
N PRO A 135 15.48 20.84 -1.85
CA PRO A 135 15.30 21.53 -0.57
C PRO A 135 16.61 22.04 0.04
N PHE A 136 17.69 21.28 -0.12
CA PHE A 136 19.01 21.68 0.35
C PHE A 136 20.10 21.13 -0.56
N ARG A 137 20.44 21.92 -1.57
CA ARG A 137 21.45 21.55 -2.55
C ARG A 137 22.84 21.52 -1.94
N CYS A 138 23.41 20.33 -1.82
CA CYS A 138 24.79 20.11 -1.44
C CYS A 138 25.62 19.55 -2.62
N ASP A 139 26.93 19.45 -2.45
CA ASP A 139 27.80 18.80 -3.43
C ASP A 139 27.50 17.29 -3.47
N ARG A 140 26.88 16.84 -4.56
CA ARG A 140 26.58 15.41 -4.82
C ARG A 140 27.62 14.73 -5.74
N ARG A 141 28.78 15.34 -5.96
CA ARG A 141 29.86 14.77 -6.78
C ARG A 141 31.01 14.22 -5.94
N ARG A 142 31.11 14.66 -4.68
CA ARG A 142 32.10 14.16 -3.71
C ARG A 142 31.44 13.89 -2.38
N ARG A 143 32.08 13.03 -1.59
CA ARG A 143 31.67 12.75 -0.21
C ARG A 143 32.07 13.92 0.68
N LEU A 144 31.13 14.42 1.46
CA LEU A 144 31.38 15.48 2.43
C LEU A 144 32.03 14.90 3.70
N PRO A 145 32.87 15.69 4.41
CA PRO A 145 33.21 15.43 5.80
C PRO A 145 31.95 15.28 6.68
N ALA A 146 32.03 14.48 7.74
CA ALA A 146 30.85 14.11 8.53
C ALA A 146 30.12 15.28 9.20
N ASP A 147 30.86 16.29 9.67
CA ASP A 147 30.33 17.53 10.26
C ASP A 147 29.56 18.38 9.25
N ALA A 148 30.15 18.62 8.07
CA ALA A 148 29.49 19.32 6.97
C ALA A 148 28.24 18.58 6.49
N ALA A 149 28.30 17.24 6.43
CA ALA A 149 27.14 16.42 6.09
C ALA A 149 26.05 16.48 7.16
N ALA A 150 26.40 16.48 8.45
CA ALA A 150 25.43 16.62 9.53
C ALA A 150 24.67 17.95 9.46
N LEU A 151 25.38 19.05 9.13
CA LEU A 151 24.73 20.34 8.87
C LEU A 151 23.77 20.27 7.67
N ALA A 152 24.17 19.60 6.59
CA ALA A 152 23.31 19.43 5.41
C ALA A 152 22.06 18.59 5.71
N VAL A 153 22.19 17.51 6.49
CA VAL A 153 21.06 16.68 6.93
C VAL A 153 20.14 17.46 7.86
N ALA A 154 20.69 18.19 8.84
CA ALA A 154 19.90 19.04 9.72
C ALA A 154 19.18 20.14 8.92
N ALA A 155 19.84 20.72 7.92
CA ALA A 155 19.24 21.70 7.04
C ALA A 155 18.10 21.11 6.19
N TRP A 156 18.28 19.88 5.68
CA TRP A 156 17.25 19.14 4.95
C TRP A 156 16.04 18.79 5.82
N GLU A 157 16.24 18.47 7.09
CA GLU A 157 15.17 18.17 8.06
C GLU A 157 14.62 19.42 8.76
N GLY A 158 15.23 20.58 8.53
CA GLY A 158 14.87 21.82 9.19
C GLY A 158 13.46 22.30 8.86
N VAL A 159 12.95 23.14 9.74
CA VAL A 159 11.59 23.73 9.69
C VAL A 159 11.53 25.07 8.94
N ASP A 160 12.59 25.43 8.20
CA ASP A 160 12.60 26.61 7.34
C ASP A 160 11.48 26.51 6.29
N ASP A 161 10.66 27.57 6.20
CA ASP A 161 9.43 27.57 5.40
C ASP A 161 9.67 27.23 3.93
N GLU A 162 10.71 27.77 3.31
CA GLU A 162 11.04 27.49 1.91
C GLU A 162 11.51 26.05 1.72
N ARG A 163 12.27 25.49 2.66
CA ARG A 163 12.67 24.08 2.60
C ARG A 163 11.49 23.13 2.81
N VAL A 164 10.61 23.43 3.76
CA VAL A 164 9.34 22.69 3.97
C VAL A 164 8.52 22.71 2.68
N ARG A 165 8.35 23.88 2.08
CA ARG A 165 7.64 24.08 0.82
C ARG A 165 8.26 23.27 -0.32
N ARG A 166 9.59 23.28 -0.50
CA ARG A 166 10.27 22.48 -1.53
C ARG A 166 10.13 20.98 -1.32
N ARG A 167 10.21 20.49 -0.08
CA ARG A 167 9.95 19.07 0.23
C ARG A 167 8.52 18.69 -0.15
N ALA A 168 7.54 19.53 0.21
CA ALA A 168 6.15 19.33 -0.16
C ALA A 168 5.95 19.35 -1.69
N LEU A 169 6.62 20.25 -2.40
CA LEU A 169 6.60 20.32 -3.86
C LEU A 169 7.18 19.06 -4.52
N LEU A 170 8.33 18.57 -4.04
CA LEU A 170 8.92 17.32 -4.53
C LEU A 170 7.96 16.14 -4.32
N GLN A 171 7.34 16.06 -3.15
CA GLN A 171 6.34 15.04 -2.86
C GLN A 171 5.11 15.21 -3.77
N GLU A 172 4.66 16.43 -4.04
CA GLU A 172 3.53 16.67 -4.95
C GLU A 172 3.85 16.24 -6.39
N ILE A 173 5.07 16.49 -6.87
CA ILE A 173 5.52 15.99 -8.18
C ILE A 173 5.47 14.45 -8.21
N SER A 174 5.99 13.78 -7.18
CA SER A 174 5.89 12.32 -7.04
C SER A 174 4.44 11.83 -7.05
N ASP A 175 3.57 12.44 -6.23
CA ASP A 175 2.16 12.11 -6.14
C ASP A 175 1.47 12.22 -7.49
N ARG A 176 1.68 13.33 -8.23
CA ARG A 176 1.07 13.56 -9.54
C ARG A 176 1.53 12.53 -10.58
N LEU A 177 2.80 12.14 -10.56
CA LEU A 177 3.35 11.13 -11.48
C LEU A 177 2.80 9.72 -11.20
N VAL A 178 2.61 9.35 -9.93
CA VAL A 178 1.98 8.06 -9.59
C VAL A 178 0.47 8.10 -9.91
N LEU A 179 -0.22 9.12 -9.42
CA LEU A 179 -1.68 9.22 -9.48
C LEU A 179 -2.23 9.48 -10.88
N THR A 180 -1.43 9.95 -11.83
CA THR A 180 -1.87 10.04 -13.24
C THR A 180 -2.23 8.64 -13.78
N THR A 181 -1.49 7.60 -13.40
CA THR A 181 -1.78 6.22 -13.81
C THR A 181 -3.06 5.69 -13.15
N VAL A 182 -3.26 5.99 -11.86
CA VAL A 182 -4.48 5.68 -11.11
C VAL A 182 -5.69 6.38 -11.73
N ARG A 183 -5.55 7.66 -12.12
CA ARG A 183 -6.60 8.45 -12.78
C ARG A 183 -7.00 7.86 -14.12
N LEU A 184 -6.03 7.44 -14.92
CA LEU A 184 -6.30 6.77 -16.20
C LEU A 184 -7.04 5.44 -16.01
N ALA A 185 -6.60 4.62 -15.05
CA ALA A 185 -7.26 3.36 -14.73
C ALA A 185 -8.69 3.58 -14.20
N HIS A 186 -8.89 4.57 -13.33
CA HIS A 186 -10.19 4.93 -12.78
C HIS A 186 -11.17 5.40 -13.86
N ARG A 187 -10.75 6.32 -14.75
CA ARG A 187 -11.57 6.77 -15.88
C ARG A 187 -11.97 5.64 -16.83
N ARG A 188 -11.15 4.59 -16.93
CA ARG A 188 -11.44 3.38 -17.72
C ARG A 188 -12.29 2.35 -16.98
N GLY A 189 -12.78 2.66 -15.78
CA GLY A 189 -13.61 1.75 -14.99
C GLY A 189 -12.85 0.55 -14.41
N MET A 190 -11.51 0.57 -14.39
CA MET A 190 -10.69 -0.58 -13.98
C MET A 190 -10.78 -0.89 -12.48
N PHE A 191 -11.30 0.03 -11.67
CA PHE A 191 -11.56 -0.17 -10.24
C PHE A 191 -13.00 -0.62 -9.94
N LYS A 192 -13.80 -0.97 -10.95
CA LYS A 192 -15.17 -1.46 -10.73
C LYS A 192 -15.17 -2.70 -9.83
N GLY A 193 -15.93 -2.65 -8.74
CA GLY A 193 -16.03 -3.73 -7.75
C GLY A 193 -14.84 -3.83 -6.79
N TRP A 194 -13.83 -2.94 -6.89
CA TRP A 194 -12.80 -2.83 -5.86
C TRP A 194 -13.41 -2.19 -4.61
N ARG A 195 -13.15 -2.80 -3.45
CA ARG A 195 -13.72 -2.38 -2.16
C ARG A 195 -12.86 -1.38 -1.41
N GLY A 196 -11.76 -0.92 -2.03
CA GLY A 196 -10.86 0.02 -1.38
C GLY A 196 -9.84 -0.64 -0.46
N ASP A 197 -9.61 -1.95 -0.62
CA ASP A 197 -8.62 -2.66 0.16
C ASP A 197 -7.22 -2.22 -0.30
N VAL A 198 -6.36 -1.77 0.63
CA VAL A 198 -5.03 -1.24 0.37
C VAL A 198 -4.01 -2.00 1.23
N GLY A 199 -2.88 -2.35 0.62
CA GLY A 199 -1.67 -2.77 1.35
C GLY A 199 -0.71 -1.59 1.45
N VAL A 200 -0.15 -1.37 2.63
CA VAL A 200 0.93 -0.42 2.84
C VAL A 200 2.18 -1.13 3.34
N ASP A 201 3.30 -0.86 2.69
CA ASP A 201 4.59 -1.42 3.04
C ASP A 201 5.69 -0.36 2.88
N THR A 202 6.78 -0.52 3.64
CA THR A 202 7.99 0.28 3.47
C THR A 202 9.06 -0.57 2.82
N THR A 203 9.33 -0.35 1.55
CA THR A 203 10.30 -1.14 0.77
C THR A 203 11.65 -0.39 0.68
N PRO A 204 12.80 -1.07 0.81
CA PRO A 204 14.10 -0.45 0.61
C PRO A 204 14.29 -0.02 -0.85
N PHE A 205 14.78 1.20 -1.05
CA PHE A 205 15.21 1.73 -2.34
C PHE A 205 16.73 1.95 -2.31
N PRO A 206 17.53 1.01 -2.84
CA PRO A 206 18.98 1.03 -2.64
C PRO A 206 19.64 2.24 -3.31
N SER A 207 20.58 2.85 -2.60
CA SER A 207 21.44 3.89 -3.16
C SER A 207 22.61 3.22 -3.90
N TRP A 208 22.99 3.79 -5.05
CA TRP A 208 24.20 3.38 -5.77
C TRP A 208 25.47 3.91 -5.12
N HIS A 209 25.34 4.83 -4.15
CA HIS A 209 26.45 5.46 -3.47
C HIS A 209 26.86 4.68 -2.22
N ARG A 210 28.15 4.78 -1.88
CA ARG A 210 28.69 4.08 -0.70
C ARG A 210 28.10 4.65 0.60
N PRO A 211 27.90 3.81 1.63
CA PRO A 211 27.50 4.27 2.95
C PRO A 211 28.57 5.19 3.58
N PRO A 212 28.20 5.93 4.64
CA PRO A 212 29.15 6.73 5.42
C PRO A 212 30.31 5.86 5.93
N SER A 213 31.50 6.44 5.97
CA SER A 213 32.74 5.78 6.38
C SER A 213 33.24 6.42 7.67
N ARG A 214 33.05 5.71 8.80
CA ARG A 214 33.55 6.16 10.10
C ARG A 214 35.07 6.33 10.11
N ARG A 215 35.82 5.36 9.56
CA ARG A 215 37.28 5.40 9.47
C ARG A 215 37.83 6.64 8.74
N ARG A 216 37.14 7.07 7.68
CA ARG A 216 37.58 8.23 6.86
C ARG A 216 36.90 9.53 7.26
N ASN A 217 35.98 9.49 8.23
CA ASN A 217 35.13 10.61 8.59
C ASN A 217 34.38 11.25 7.39
N LEU A 218 33.89 10.41 6.47
CA LEU A 218 33.20 10.84 5.24
C LEU A 218 31.76 10.33 5.21
N ALA A 219 30.80 11.22 4.95
CA ALA A 219 29.41 10.86 4.74
C ALA A 219 29.19 10.12 3.41
N SER A 220 27.97 9.66 3.15
CA SER A 220 27.57 9.28 1.80
C SER A 220 27.41 10.52 0.92
N VAL A 221 27.40 10.32 -0.39
CA VAL A 221 27.00 11.36 -1.36
C VAL A 221 25.49 11.63 -1.25
N GLU A 222 24.69 10.60 -0.97
CA GLU A 222 23.27 10.74 -0.65
C GLU A 222 23.12 10.96 0.85
N ILE A 223 23.10 12.23 1.26
CA ILE A 223 23.10 12.63 2.67
C ILE A 223 21.84 12.22 3.42
N THR A 224 20.72 12.02 2.72
CA THR A 224 19.43 11.61 3.30
C THR A 224 19.20 10.09 3.23
N ALA A 225 20.15 9.33 2.69
CA ALA A 225 20.09 7.87 2.70
C ALA A 225 20.52 7.31 4.08
N GLY A 226 19.98 6.16 4.44
CA GLY A 226 20.26 5.46 5.68
C GLY A 226 20.28 3.95 5.49
N TRP A 227 20.42 3.21 6.59
CA TRP A 227 20.32 1.75 6.56
C TRP A 227 18.87 1.33 6.77
N HIS A 228 18.32 0.58 5.82
CA HIS A 228 17.03 -0.07 5.91
C HIS A 228 17.24 -1.54 6.28
N PHE A 229 16.57 -2.03 7.30
CA PHE A 229 16.62 -3.44 7.70
C PHE A 229 15.26 -4.08 7.46
N CYS A 230 15.23 -5.10 6.61
CA CYS A 230 14.04 -5.92 6.38
C CYS A 230 13.81 -6.82 7.61
N GLY A 231 12.55 -7.14 7.92
CA GLY A 231 12.19 -7.95 9.08
C GLY A 231 13.00 -9.26 9.16
N GLY A 232 13.72 -9.44 10.27
CA GLY A 232 14.53 -10.64 10.54
C GLY A 232 15.92 -10.67 9.89
N SER A 233 16.33 -9.62 9.15
CA SER A 233 17.66 -9.54 8.54
C SER A 233 18.62 -8.66 9.35
N ASP A 234 19.79 -9.20 9.67
CA ASP A 234 20.93 -8.43 10.20
C ASP A 234 21.68 -7.67 9.09
N GLU A 235 21.45 -8.03 7.83
CA GLU A 235 22.01 -7.34 6.68
C GLU A 235 21.10 -6.18 6.27
N GLY A 236 21.60 -4.95 6.40
CA GLY A 236 20.90 -3.74 6.01
C GLY A 236 21.17 -3.35 4.57
N ILE A 237 20.17 -2.75 3.91
CA ILE A 237 20.31 -2.15 2.58
C ILE A 237 20.50 -0.64 2.75
N PHE A 238 21.62 -0.11 2.27
CA PHE A 238 21.87 1.33 2.31
C PHE A 238 21.10 2.05 1.20
N GLY A 239 20.25 3.01 1.57
CA GLY A 239 19.41 3.74 0.63
C GLY A 239 18.29 4.52 1.28
N HIS A 240 17.18 4.65 0.56
CA HIS A 240 15.96 5.27 1.06
C HIS A 240 14.91 4.20 1.39
N SER A 241 13.87 4.60 2.10
CA SER A 241 12.66 3.82 2.31
C SER A 241 11.55 4.38 1.45
N ALA A 242 10.94 3.54 0.63
CA ALA A 242 9.76 3.87 -0.15
C ALA A 242 8.51 3.34 0.56
N THR A 243 7.71 4.24 1.13
CA THR A 243 6.36 3.90 1.57
C THR A 243 5.47 3.78 0.34
N LEU A 244 4.99 2.57 0.08
CA LEU A 244 4.17 2.23 -1.08
C LEU A 244 2.76 1.87 -0.64
N LEU A 245 1.76 2.48 -1.27
CA LEU A 245 0.40 1.99 -1.22
C LEU A 245 0.13 1.15 -2.46
N VAL A 246 -0.45 -0.02 -2.29
CA VAL A 246 -0.80 -0.92 -3.39
C VAL A 246 -2.28 -1.30 -3.29
N ALA A 247 -2.97 -1.29 -4.43
CA ALA A 247 -4.33 -1.79 -4.52
C ALA A 247 -4.35 -3.29 -4.17
N ALA A 248 -4.96 -3.63 -3.04
CA ALA A 248 -5.09 -5.00 -2.56
C ALA A 248 -6.46 -5.57 -2.89
N SER A 249 -6.56 -6.90 -2.88
CA SER A 249 -7.83 -7.61 -2.98
C SER A 249 -7.78 -8.79 -2.04
N ARG A 250 -8.88 -9.02 -1.33
CA ARG A 250 -9.15 -10.30 -0.69
C ARG A 250 -9.21 -11.41 -1.74
N ARG A 251 -8.89 -12.64 -1.32
CA ARG A 251 -9.06 -13.86 -2.12
C ARG A 251 -10.36 -14.55 -1.74
N HIS A 252 -10.90 -15.31 -2.69
CA HIS A 252 -12.17 -16.00 -2.52
C HIS A 252 -12.04 -17.08 -1.40
N PRO A 253 -13.02 -17.20 -0.49
CA PRO A 253 -12.93 -18.12 0.66
C PRO A 253 -12.80 -19.60 0.27
N THR A 254 -13.32 -19.99 -0.89
CA THR A 254 -13.30 -21.38 -1.37
C THR A 254 -12.00 -21.76 -2.09
N GLY A 255 -10.96 -20.93 -2.01
CA GLY A 255 -9.67 -21.18 -2.63
C GLY A 255 -8.53 -21.06 -1.62
N HIS A 256 -7.38 -21.65 -1.96
CA HIS A 256 -6.21 -21.61 -1.08
C HIS A 256 -5.85 -20.16 -0.70
N PRO A 257 -5.63 -19.80 0.58
CA PRO A 257 -5.40 -18.42 1.02
C PRO A 257 -4.24 -17.70 0.32
N GLN A 258 -3.28 -18.45 -0.22
CA GLN A 258 -2.14 -17.91 -0.96
C GLN A 258 -2.28 -17.95 -2.49
N ALA A 259 -3.19 -18.78 -3.04
CA ALA A 259 -3.31 -19.01 -4.49
C ALA A 259 -4.75 -18.84 -5.05
N GLY A 260 -5.72 -18.55 -4.19
CA GLY A 260 -7.14 -18.42 -4.54
C GLY A 260 -7.43 -17.22 -5.44
N LYS A 261 -8.51 -17.32 -6.21
CA LYS A 261 -8.95 -16.24 -7.11
C LYS A 261 -9.22 -14.96 -6.33
N ARG A 262 -8.77 -13.81 -6.84
CA ARG A 262 -9.08 -12.49 -6.26
C ARG A 262 -10.59 -12.23 -6.34
N VAL A 263 -11.15 -11.66 -5.28
CA VAL A 263 -12.57 -11.26 -5.21
C VAL A 263 -12.88 -10.13 -6.20
N SER A 264 -11.88 -9.34 -6.58
CA SER A 264 -12.04 -8.20 -7.50
C SER A 264 -11.00 -8.22 -8.62
N GLY A 265 -11.42 -7.81 -9.82
CA GLY A 265 -10.65 -7.87 -11.07
C GLY A 265 -9.80 -6.63 -11.38
N HIS A 266 -9.60 -5.73 -10.41
CA HIS A 266 -8.83 -4.50 -10.65
C HIS A 266 -7.34 -4.78 -10.89
N PRO A 267 -6.62 -3.92 -11.63
CA PRO A 267 -5.17 -4.04 -11.75
C PRO A 267 -4.51 -3.82 -10.38
N GLN A 268 -3.39 -4.50 -10.16
CA GLN A 268 -2.53 -4.23 -9.02
C GLN A 268 -1.68 -3.00 -9.36
N LEU A 269 -2.08 -1.85 -8.84
CA LEU A 269 -1.42 -0.57 -9.08
C LEU A 269 -0.80 -0.05 -7.80
N VAL A 270 0.34 0.63 -7.95
CA VAL A 270 0.83 1.54 -6.92
C VAL A 270 -0.11 2.74 -6.87
N LEU A 271 -0.68 2.97 -5.70
CA LEU A 271 -1.65 4.01 -5.41
C LEU A 271 -1.00 5.26 -4.80
N GLY A 272 0.20 5.13 -4.27
CA GLY A 272 0.96 6.22 -3.69
C GLY A 272 2.40 5.81 -3.40
N LEU A 273 3.31 6.79 -3.42
CA LEU A 273 4.73 6.61 -3.16
C LEU A 273 5.26 7.82 -2.39
N VAL A 274 5.86 7.56 -1.23
CA VAL A 274 6.65 8.54 -0.48
C VAL A 274 8.04 7.97 -0.29
N LEU A 275 9.08 8.73 -0.67
CA LEU A 275 10.47 8.34 -0.48
C LEU A 275 11.06 9.14 0.68
N ASP A 276 11.63 8.46 1.67
CA ASP A 276 12.18 9.10 2.86
C ASP A 276 13.43 8.38 3.38
N THR A 277 14.12 8.98 4.36
CA THR A 277 15.17 8.29 5.11
C THR A 277 14.56 7.10 5.87
N PRO A 278 15.21 5.92 5.86
CA PRO A 278 14.73 4.77 6.62
C PRO A 278 14.46 5.08 8.09
N GLY A 279 13.34 4.55 8.60
CA GLY A 279 12.89 4.75 9.99
C GLY A 279 12.22 6.10 10.27
N LYS A 280 12.18 7.04 9.32
CA LYS A 280 11.52 8.34 9.51
C LYS A 280 10.09 8.32 9.00
N ARG A 281 9.20 8.96 9.78
CA ARG A 281 7.82 9.32 9.40
C ARG A 281 7.03 8.17 8.76
N ILE A 282 7.23 6.94 9.20
CA ILE A 282 6.60 5.74 8.61
C ILE A 282 5.07 5.89 8.55
N GLY A 283 4.42 6.11 9.70
CA GLY A 283 2.98 6.37 9.76
C GLY A 283 2.54 7.60 8.94
N PRO A 284 3.12 8.79 9.18
CA PRO A 284 2.73 10.01 8.47
C PRO A 284 2.86 9.92 6.95
N ASN A 285 3.88 9.22 6.43
CA ASN A 285 4.10 9.02 5.01
C ASN A 285 2.97 8.17 4.37
N ALA A 286 2.52 7.12 5.07
CA ALA A 286 1.37 6.33 4.63
C ALA A 286 0.08 7.15 4.63
N ILE A 287 -0.16 7.94 5.68
CA ILE A 287 -1.34 8.81 5.79
C ILE A 287 -1.36 9.88 4.70
N HIS A 288 -0.21 10.48 4.37
CA HIS A 288 -0.10 11.40 3.24
C HIS A 288 -0.58 10.73 1.96
N ALA A 289 -0.04 9.56 1.64
CA ALA A 289 -0.39 8.83 0.43
C ALA A 289 -1.88 8.44 0.39
N LEU A 290 -2.47 8.02 1.52
CA LEU A 290 -3.91 7.68 1.60
C LEU A 290 -4.79 8.92 1.40
N THR A 291 -4.38 10.06 1.97
CA THR A 291 -5.10 11.34 1.82
C THR A 291 -5.18 11.76 0.35
N LYS A 292 -4.14 11.48 -0.45
CA LYS A 292 -4.13 11.77 -1.89
C LYS A 292 -5.10 10.91 -2.70
N LEU A 293 -5.62 9.82 -2.14
CA LEU A 293 -6.66 9.00 -2.77
C LEU A 293 -8.08 9.51 -2.56
N VAL A 294 -8.31 10.35 -1.54
CA VAL A 294 -9.65 10.88 -1.21
C VAL A 294 -10.34 11.56 -2.41
N PRO A 295 -9.68 12.39 -3.22
CA PRO A 295 -10.32 13.05 -4.38
C PRO A 295 -10.82 12.09 -5.47
N PHE A 296 -10.42 10.81 -5.46
CA PHE A 296 -10.91 9.82 -6.41
C PHE A 296 -12.26 9.22 -6.01
N GLY A 297 -12.72 9.45 -4.77
CA GLY A 297 -13.99 8.90 -4.29
C GLY A 297 -14.02 7.37 -4.23
N PHE A 298 -12.86 6.73 -4.08
CA PHE A 298 -12.80 5.29 -3.87
C PHE A 298 -13.43 4.93 -2.51
N PRO A 299 -14.04 3.74 -2.38
CA PRO A 299 -14.38 3.22 -1.06
C PRO A 299 -13.12 3.08 -0.21
N ALA A 300 -13.26 3.19 1.12
CA ALA A 300 -12.22 2.83 2.08
C ALA A 300 -12.53 1.44 2.63
N GLY A 301 -11.63 0.49 2.36
CA GLY A 301 -11.77 -0.91 2.77
C GLY A 301 -10.81 -1.27 3.89
N ILE A 302 -10.18 -2.43 3.75
CA ILE A 302 -9.12 -2.89 4.66
C ILE A 302 -7.81 -2.19 4.33
N LEU A 303 -7.10 -1.70 5.34
CA LEU A 303 -5.71 -1.27 5.24
C LEU A 303 -4.83 -2.29 5.98
N ALA A 304 -4.12 -3.11 5.21
CA ALA A 304 -3.16 -4.08 5.74
C ALA A 304 -1.77 -3.45 5.81
N SER A 305 -1.12 -3.56 6.98
CA SER A 305 0.21 -3.00 7.21
C SER A 305 1.07 -3.90 8.10
N ASP A 306 2.38 -3.78 7.98
CA ASP A 306 3.34 -4.54 8.79
C ASP A 306 3.50 -3.99 10.23
N ARG A 307 4.41 -4.62 10.97
CA ARG A 307 4.73 -4.28 12.37
C ARG A 307 5.32 -2.88 12.56
N ALA A 308 6.00 -2.34 11.55
CA ALA A 308 6.56 -0.99 11.66
C ALA A 308 5.45 0.05 11.81
N TYR A 309 4.26 -0.23 11.27
CA TYR A 309 3.06 0.59 11.43
C TYR A 309 2.34 0.34 12.77
N THR A 310 2.32 -0.90 13.26
CA THR A 310 1.78 -1.24 14.58
C THR A 310 2.52 -0.51 15.70
N ASP A 311 3.85 -0.39 15.58
CA ASP A 311 4.71 0.29 16.55
C ASP A 311 4.62 1.83 16.48
N GLN A 312 3.85 2.40 15.54
CA GLN A 312 3.67 3.86 15.48
C GLN A 312 2.74 4.37 16.58
N VAL A 313 2.99 5.59 17.04
CA VAL A 313 2.04 6.30 17.91
C VAL A 313 0.70 6.47 17.18
N SER A 314 -0.40 6.33 17.93
CA SER A 314 -1.75 6.21 17.40
C SER A 314 -2.14 7.42 16.52
N GLU A 315 -1.72 8.62 16.92
CA GLU A 315 -1.97 9.89 16.24
C GLU A 315 -1.28 9.99 14.88
N HIS A 316 -0.18 9.25 14.69
CA HIS A 316 0.61 9.29 13.46
C HIS A 316 0.12 8.29 12.39
N PHE A 317 -0.66 7.27 12.77
CA PHE A 317 -1.11 6.24 11.84
C PHE A 317 -2.53 5.72 12.12
N ALA A 318 -2.75 5.05 13.25
CA ALA A 318 -3.98 4.30 13.46
C ALA A 318 -5.24 5.19 13.51
N GLN A 319 -5.19 6.31 14.23
CA GLN A 319 -6.29 7.28 14.28
C GLN A 319 -6.56 7.95 12.92
N PRO A 320 -5.56 8.57 12.24
CA PRO A 320 -5.82 9.20 10.94
C PRO A 320 -6.29 8.21 9.87
N ALA A 321 -5.79 6.97 9.85
CA ALA A 321 -6.27 5.96 8.91
C ALA A 321 -7.75 5.62 9.14
N ARG A 322 -8.19 5.50 10.40
CA ARG A 322 -9.61 5.28 10.73
C ARG A 322 -10.48 6.49 10.37
N ARG A 323 -9.99 7.72 10.57
CA ARG A 323 -10.69 8.95 10.11
C ARG A 323 -10.88 8.98 8.60
N LEU A 324 -9.97 8.38 7.83
CA LEU A 324 -10.11 8.20 6.39
C LEU A 324 -11.06 7.05 6.01
N GLY A 325 -11.64 6.34 6.98
CA GLY A 325 -12.61 5.26 6.78
C GLY A 325 -12.01 3.86 6.65
N TYR A 326 -10.70 3.70 6.80
CA TYR A 326 -10.05 2.39 6.67
C TYR A 326 -10.19 1.51 7.91
N GLN A 327 -10.39 0.22 7.68
CA GLN A 327 -10.31 -0.82 8.71
C GLN A 327 -8.90 -1.39 8.76
N LEU A 328 -8.22 -1.23 9.90
CA LEU A 328 -6.83 -1.64 10.05
C LEU A 328 -6.69 -3.14 10.27
N VAL A 329 -5.80 -3.77 9.51
CA VAL A 329 -5.30 -5.12 9.77
C VAL A 329 -3.80 -4.99 10.02
N LEU A 330 -3.43 -5.15 11.30
CA LEU A 330 -2.08 -4.94 11.81
C LEU A 330 -1.49 -6.27 12.26
N ASP A 331 -0.19 -6.43 12.07
CA ASP A 331 0.56 -7.57 12.60
C ASP A 331 1.15 -7.25 13.98
N TYR A 332 1.22 -8.26 14.85
CA TYR A 332 1.77 -8.17 16.20
C TYR A 332 3.02 -9.05 16.32
N LYS A 333 3.99 -8.56 17.11
CA LYS A 333 5.14 -9.36 17.54
C LYS A 333 4.68 -10.53 18.42
N GLN A 334 5.46 -11.59 18.48
CA GLN A 334 5.15 -12.82 19.23
C GLN A 334 4.76 -12.54 20.68
N GLU A 335 5.48 -11.63 21.33
CA GLU A 335 5.26 -11.19 22.71
C GLU A 335 4.04 -10.27 22.91
N HIS A 336 3.45 -9.77 21.82
CA HIS A 336 2.28 -8.90 21.83
C HIS A 336 0.99 -9.64 21.44
N ARG A 337 0.99 -10.98 21.39
CA ARG A 337 -0.17 -11.82 21.09
C ARG A 337 -0.90 -12.26 22.37
N GLY A 338 -2.15 -12.65 22.24
CA GLY A 338 -3.02 -13.02 23.36
C GLY A 338 -3.57 -11.79 24.06
N ILE A 339 -3.54 -11.77 25.40
CA ILE A 339 -4.05 -10.64 26.19
C ILE A 339 -3.04 -9.49 26.17
N GLN A 340 -3.43 -8.36 25.59
CA GLN A 340 -2.59 -7.18 25.40
C GLN A 340 -2.87 -6.09 26.44
N GLY A 341 -4.00 -6.15 27.14
CA GLY A 341 -4.37 -5.17 28.14
C GLY A 341 -5.86 -5.15 28.44
N THR A 342 -6.33 -4.03 29.00
CA THR A 342 -7.75 -3.83 29.28
C THR A 342 -8.19 -2.41 28.91
N HIS A 343 -9.46 -2.25 28.54
CA HIS A 343 -10.06 -0.95 28.28
C HIS A 343 -11.49 -0.92 28.84
N GLN A 344 -11.77 0.00 29.75
CA GLN A 344 -13.09 0.15 30.40
C GLN A 344 -13.69 -1.17 30.92
N GLY A 345 -12.84 -2.09 31.40
CA GLY A 345 -13.25 -3.40 31.93
C GLY A 345 -13.38 -4.52 30.89
N ALA A 346 -13.24 -4.23 29.59
CA ALA A 346 -13.05 -5.23 28.54
C ALA A 346 -11.58 -5.67 28.47
N LEU A 347 -11.34 -6.91 28.04
CA LEU A 347 -10.01 -7.44 27.73
C LEU A 347 -9.64 -7.06 26.29
N LEU A 348 -8.41 -6.65 26.03
CA LEU A 348 -7.89 -6.51 24.67
C LEU A 348 -7.18 -7.82 24.31
N VAL A 349 -7.72 -8.57 23.36
CA VAL A 349 -7.20 -9.88 22.91
C VAL A 349 -6.94 -9.83 21.42
N ASP A 350 -5.68 -9.97 21.01
CA ASP A 350 -5.24 -9.91 19.60
C ASP A 350 -5.84 -8.72 18.81
N GLY A 351 -5.88 -7.54 19.42
CA GLY A 351 -6.41 -6.30 18.83
C GLY A 351 -7.93 -6.13 18.93
N SER A 352 -8.66 -7.12 19.45
CA SER A 352 -10.12 -7.07 19.60
C SER A 352 -10.53 -6.94 21.06
N LEU A 353 -11.53 -6.08 21.35
CA LEU A 353 -12.07 -5.97 22.70
C LEU A 353 -13.04 -7.12 22.98
N ALA A 354 -12.83 -7.79 24.10
CA ALA A 354 -13.55 -8.98 24.54
C ALA A 354 -14.14 -8.81 25.94
N CYS A 355 -15.22 -9.53 26.18
CA CYS A 355 -15.85 -9.67 27.49
C CYS A 355 -14.86 -10.35 28.47
N PRO A 356 -14.73 -9.85 29.71
CA PRO A 356 -13.86 -10.47 30.71
C PRO A 356 -14.31 -11.86 31.18
N ALA A 357 -15.49 -12.31 30.76
CA ALA A 357 -15.92 -13.69 30.96
C ALA A 357 -15.25 -14.69 29.99
N MET A 358 -14.46 -14.20 29.01
CA MET A 358 -13.69 -15.08 28.12
C MET A 358 -12.73 -15.95 28.93
N PRO A 359 -12.78 -17.29 28.79
CA PRO A 359 -11.82 -18.18 29.44
C PRO A 359 -10.38 -17.82 29.07
N THR A 360 -9.48 -17.85 30.06
CA THR A 360 -8.06 -17.51 29.86
C THR A 360 -7.39 -18.39 28.79
N THR A 361 -7.80 -19.66 28.69
CA THR A 361 -7.31 -20.59 27.66
C THR A 361 -7.62 -20.10 26.25
N LEU A 362 -8.80 -19.51 26.03
CA LEU A 362 -9.15 -18.91 24.75
C LEU A 362 -8.42 -17.58 24.58
N ALA A 363 -8.44 -16.71 25.60
CA ALA A 363 -7.82 -15.38 25.51
C ALA A 363 -6.31 -15.42 25.24
N GLN A 364 -5.61 -16.43 25.75
CA GLN A 364 -4.17 -16.62 25.58
C GLN A 364 -3.79 -17.64 24.51
N ALA A 365 -4.74 -18.17 23.72
CA ALA A 365 -4.46 -19.25 22.75
C ALA A 365 -3.35 -18.94 21.72
N THR A 366 -3.15 -17.66 21.41
CA THR A 366 -2.16 -17.15 20.44
C THR A 366 -0.87 -16.66 21.10
N ASN A 367 -0.82 -16.62 22.43
CA ASN A 367 0.30 -16.09 23.17
C ASN A 367 1.55 -16.94 22.95
N GLY A 368 2.66 -16.28 22.59
CA GLY A 368 3.93 -16.95 22.35
C GLY A 368 3.98 -17.81 21.09
N LEU A 369 2.94 -17.83 20.25
CA LEU A 369 3.03 -18.45 18.92
C LEU A 369 3.95 -17.61 18.02
N ASP A 370 4.78 -18.27 17.23
CA ASP A 370 5.62 -17.62 16.22
C ASP A 370 4.82 -17.28 14.94
N ASP A 371 5.48 -16.63 13.98
CA ASP A 371 4.84 -16.15 12.75
C ASP A 371 4.34 -17.28 11.86
N ASP A 372 5.07 -18.39 11.83
CA ASP A 372 4.74 -19.54 11.00
C ASP A 372 3.51 -20.27 11.57
N ALA A 373 3.45 -20.46 12.89
CA ALA A 373 2.31 -21.07 13.58
C ALA A 373 1.02 -20.26 13.41
N VAL A 374 1.10 -18.92 13.42
CA VAL A 374 -0.08 -18.06 13.17
C VAL A 374 -0.48 -18.04 11.70
N ARG A 375 0.47 -18.09 10.77
CA ARG A 375 0.17 -18.17 9.32
C ARG A 375 -0.42 -19.51 8.93
N GLY A 376 -0.05 -20.59 9.62
CA GLY A 376 -0.56 -21.95 9.46
C GLY A 376 -1.73 -22.29 10.40
N ILE A 377 -2.51 -21.30 10.84
CA ILE A 377 -3.61 -21.51 11.80
C ILE A 377 -4.62 -22.55 11.31
N ASP A 378 -4.84 -22.60 9.99
CA ASP A 378 -5.77 -23.54 9.36
C ASP A 378 -5.26 -24.99 9.43
N ASP A 379 -3.95 -25.19 9.55
CA ASP A 379 -3.32 -26.51 9.69
C ASP A 379 -3.40 -27.02 11.15
N ASN A 380 -3.62 -26.12 12.13
CA ASN A 380 -3.76 -26.46 13.53
C ASN A 380 -5.23 -26.43 13.96
N VAL A 381 -5.90 -27.58 13.85
CA VAL A 381 -7.33 -27.75 14.18
C VAL A 381 -7.66 -27.23 15.58
N GLN A 382 -6.85 -27.58 16.58
CA GLN A 382 -7.10 -27.17 17.97
C GLN A 382 -7.03 -25.65 18.14
N LEU A 383 -6.02 -25.01 17.54
CA LEU A 383 -5.87 -23.55 17.60
C LEU A 383 -7.01 -22.84 16.84
N SER A 384 -7.40 -23.37 15.68
CA SER A 384 -8.52 -22.86 14.88
C SER A 384 -9.85 -22.95 15.65
N GLU A 385 -10.11 -24.07 16.34
CA GLU A 385 -11.26 -24.24 17.23
C GLU A 385 -11.24 -23.24 18.40
N GLN A 386 -10.08 -23.06 19.04
CA GLN A 386 -9.93 -22.08 20.14
C GLN A 386 -10.18 -20.64 19.67
N ILE A 387 -9.69 -20.28 18.48
CA ILE A 387 -9.89 -18.94 17.91
C ILE A 387 -11.35 -18.74 17.54
N THR A 388 -11.99 -19.72 16.92
CA THR A 388 -13.43 -19.68 16.60
C THR A 388 -14.27 -19.54 17.86
N ALA A 389 -13.92 -20.27 18.93
CA ALA A 389 -14.61 -20.20 20.22
C ALA A 389 -14.52 -18.83 20.93
N ARG A 390 -13.64 -17.91 20.47
CA ARG A 390 -13.58 -16.53 21.00
C ARG A 390 -14.74 -15.66 20.50
N GLU A 391 -15.34 -15.97 19.36
CA GLU A 391 -16.33 -15.11 18.68
C GLU A 391 -17.47 -14.61 19.58
N PRO A 392 -18.14 -15.46 20.41
CA PRO A 392 -19.24 -15.01 21.25
C PRO A 392 -18.85 -13.98 22.33
N TYR A 393 -17.56 -13.93 22.68
CA TYR A 393 -17.03 -13.07 23.73
C TYR A 393 -16.57 -11.71 23.21
N PHE A 394 -16.36 -11.53 21.90
CA PHE A 394 -15.98 -10.23 21.36
C PHE A 394 -17.11 -9.21 21.50
N LEU A 395 -16.74 -7.98 21.80
CA LEU A 395 -17.67 -6.87 21.82
C LEU A 395 -18.21 -6.62 20.41
N ARG A 396 -19.51 -6.35 20.32
CA ARG A 396 -20.20 -6.18 19.04
C ARG A 396 -20.26 -4.73 18.64
N LEU A 397 -20.16 -4.44 17.34
CA LEU A 397 -20.35 -3.07 16.84
C LEU A 397 -21.80 -2.62 17.09
N LYS A 398 -21.95 -1.53 17.85
CA LYS A 398 -23.24 -0.91 18.14
C LYS A 398 -23.51 0.29 17.24
N GLU A 399 -22.46 1.09 17.04
CA GLU A 399 -22.52 2.31 16.24
C GLU A 399 -21.24 2.37 15.40
N SER A 400 -21.41 2.68 14.12
CA SER A 400 -20.32 2.90 13.18
C SER A 400 -19.40 4.04 13.64
N ALA A 401 -18.23 4.14 13.01
CA ALA A 401 -17.25 5.16 13.36
C ALA A 401 -17.81 6.58 13.22
N ASP A 402 -17.53 7.44 14.21
CA ASP A 402 -17.80 8.87 14.13
C ASP A 402 -16.75 9.60 13.27
N GLU A 403 -16.86 10.93 13.15
CA GLU A 403 -15.91 11.78 12.40
C GLU A 403 -14.46 11.67 12.89
N ARG A 404 -14.26 11.22 14.15
CA ARG A 404 -12.93 11.02 14.75
C ARG A 404 -12.42 9.59 14.55
N GLY A 405 -13.20 8.72 13.93
CA GLY A 405 -12.88 7.30 13.74
C GLY A 405 -13.17 6.45 14.97
N ALA A 406 -13.86 6.98 15.99
CA ALA A 406 -14.22 6.25 17.19
C ALA A 406 -15.50 5.44 16.95
N ILE A 407 -15.45 4.15 17.25
CA ILE A 407 -16.59 3.23 17.15
C ILE A 407 -17.21 3.01 18.53
N ARG A 408 -18.51 2.74 18.59
CA ARG A 408 -19.15 2.28 19.83
C ARG A 408 -19.38 0.79 19.77
N LEU A 409 -18.95 0.13 20.84
CA LEU A 409 -19.06 -1.29 21.01
C LEU A 409 -20.05 -1.62 22.14
N GLN A 410 -20.76 -2.73 21.99
CA GLN A 410 -21.68 -3.26 22.99
C GLN A 410 -21.11 -4.52 23.62
N CYS A 411 -21.24 -4.61 24.95
CA CYS A 411 -20.93 -5.81 25.70
C CYS A 411 -21.81 -6.98 25.21
N PRO A 412 -21.25 -8.16 24.90
CA PRO A 412 -22.04 -9.29 24.42
C PRO A 412 -22.91 -9.93 25.52
N ALA A 413 -22.72 -9.56 26.79
CA ALA A 413 -23.61 -9.88 27.89
C ALA A 413 -24.80 -8.91 28.04
N SER A 414 -24.85 -7.84 27.22
CA SER A 414 -25.93 -6.86 27.20
C SER A 414 -26.97 -7.21 26.13
N GLY A 415 -28.21 -6.79 26.36
CA GLY A 415 -29.32 -6.87 25.42
C GLY A 415 -30.35 -7.94 25.78
N PRO A 416 -31.42 -8.08 24.99
CA PRO A 416 -32.50 -9.03 25.26
C PRO A 416 -32.08 -10.50 25.03
N SER A 417 -31.00 -10.74 24.30
CA SER A 417 -30.47 -12.08 24.01
C SER A 417 -28.95 -12.08 24.15
N PRO A 418 -28.42 -12.13 25.39
CA PRO A 418 -26.99 -12.06 25.63
C PRO A 418 -26.29 -13.31 25.09
N ALA A 419 -25.17 -13.12 24.40
CA ALA A 419 -24.35 -14.21 23.87
C ALA A 419 -23.53 -14.90 24.96
N VAL A 420 -23.26 -14.20 26.06
CA VAL A 420 -22.45 -14.69 27.19
C VAL A 420 -23.04 -14.23 28.52
N ALA A 421 -22.99 -15.10 29.53
CA ALA A 421 -23.30 -14.75 30.91
C ALA A 421 -22.04 -14.20 31.60
N CYS A 422 -22.03 -12.92 31.95
CA CYS A 422 -20.88 -12.27 32.58
C CYS A 422 -21.22 -11.82 34.01
N PRO A 423 -20.59 -12.39 35.05
CA PRO A 423 -20.82 -11.97 36.44
C PRO A 423 -20.55 -10.48 36.68
N ARG A 424 -19.50 -9.94 36.06
CA ARG A 424 -19.15 -8.52 36.16
C ARG A 424 -20.24 -7.62 35.58
N PHE A 425 -20.83 -8.00 34.45
CA PHE A 425 -21.95 -7.27 33.86
C PHE A 425 -23.15 -7.27 34.81
N ASN A 426 -23.50 -8.43 35.36
CA ASN A 426 -24.62 -8.55 36.31
C ASN A 426 -24.40 -7.71 37.57
N GLN A 427 -23.17 -7.66 38.10
CA GLN A 427 -22.82 -6.84 39.26
C GLN A 427 -22.96 -5.34 38.95
N VAL A 428 -22.42 -4.87 37.83
CA VAL A 428 -22.47 -3.45 37.43
C VAL A 428 -23.92 -2.99 37.17
N HIS A 429 -24.75 -3.85 36.59
CA HIS A 429 -26.15 -3.54 36.27
C HIS A 429 -27.15 -4.02 37.32
N GLN A 430 -26.68 -4.52 38.47
CA GLN A 430 -27.51 -5.02 39.58
C GLN A 430 -28.56 -6.06 39.14
N ILE A 431 -28.21 -6.88 38.15
CA ILE A 431 -29.07 -7.97 37.67
C ILE A 431 -29.03 -9.09 38.70
N PRO A 432 -30.18 -9.50 39.28
CA PRO A 432 -30.22 -10.57 40.27
C PRO A 432 -29.59 -11.84 39.71
N ALA A 433 -28.69 -12.46 40.48
CA ALA A 433 -28.17 -13.78 40.12
C ALA A 433 -29.36 -14.75 39.95
N PRO A 434 -29.35 -15.61 38.91
CA PRO A 434 -30.39 -16.62 38.77
C PRO A 434 -30.46 -17.46 40.04
N ARG A 435 -31.63 -17.46 40.70
CA ARG A 435 -31.85 -18.24 41.92
C ARG A 435 -31.48 -19.70 41.62
N PRO A 436 -30.64 -20.36 42.43
CA PRO A 436 -30.36 -21.77 42.23
C PRO A 436 -31.70 -22.51 42.23
N ALA A 437 -31.98 -23.26 41.17
CA ALA A 437 -33.16 -24.11 41.11
C ALA A 437 -33.10 -25.05 42.31
N ALA A 438 -34.03 -24.89 43.25
CA ALA A 438 -34.13 -25.75 44.41
C ALA A 438 -34.30 -27.19 43.91
N ARG A 439 -33.23 -27.99 44.02
CA ARG A 439 -33.33 -29.43 43.82
C ARG A 439 -34.27 -29.94 44.90
N ARG A 440 -35.50 -30.31 44.50
CA ARG A 440 -36.42 -31.02 45.39
C ARG A 440 -35.71 -32.30 45.86
N PRO A 441 -35.67 -32.59 47.16
CA PRO A 441 -35.18 -33.88 47.65
C PRO A 441 -36.01 -34.99 47.01
N HIS A 442 -35.33 -36.01 46.47
CA HIS A 442 -35.99 -37.22 45.99
C HIS A 442 -36.83 -37.84 47.13
N GLN A 443 -38.14 -37.89 46.96
CA GLN A 443 -39.00 -38.74 47.80
C GLN A 443 -38.86 -40.19 47.31
N PRO A 444 -38.62 -41.16 48.21
CA PRO A 444 -38.56 -42.56 47.82
C PRO A 444 -39.95 -43.06 47.43
N ALA A 445 -40.01 -43.82 46.34
CA ALA A 445 -41.24 -44.35 45.76
C ALA A 445 -41.94 -45.32 46.74
N GLY A 446 -43.10 -44.89 47.26
CA GLY A 446 -44.01 -45.74 48.00
C GLY A 446 -44.70 -46.75 47.06
N HIS A 447 -44.66 -48.01 47.47
CA HIS A 447 -45.37 -49.14 46.86
C HIS A 447 -46.82 -48.80 46.44
N ARG A 448 -47.16 -49.08 45.16
CA ARG A 448 -48.55 -49.36 44.77
C ARG A 448 -48.67 -50.74 44.16
N ARG A 449 -49.44 -51.55 44.88
CA ARG A 449 -49.89 -52.90 44.52
C ARG A 449 -50.70 -52.89 43.23
N THR A 450 -50.51 -53.97 42.50
CA THR A 450 -51.24 -54.46 41.34
C THR A 450 -52.74 -54.60 41.59
N HIS A 451 -53.56 -54.15 40.64
CA HIS A 451 -54.83 -54.81 40.34
C HIS A 451 -54.98 -55.02 38.83
N ARG A 452 -55.43 -56.23 38.53
CA ARG A 452 -55.44 -56.97 37.26
C ARG A 452 -56.81 -56.77 36.61
N GLY A 453 -56.84 -56.51 35.31
CA GLY A 453 -58.06 -56.48 34.48
C GLY A 453 -57.72 -56.73 33.01
N GLN A 454 -57.98 -57.96 32.58
CA GLN A 454 -58.02 -58.47 31.19
C GLN A 454 -59.04 -57.69 30.33
N ALA A 455 -59.14 -57.73 29.00
CA ALA A 455 -58.35 -58.12 27.83
C ALA A 455 -59.23 -57.74 26.60
N HIS A 456 -58.67 -57.28 25.49
CA HIS A 456 -59.05 -57.77 24.14
C HIS A 456 -58.17 -57.18 23.03
N ARG A 457 -57.65 -58.11 22.21
CA ARG A 457 -57.06 -57.96 20.87
C ARG A 457 -58.19 -58.00 19.82
N PRO A 458 -58.05 -57.43 18.60
CA PRO A 458 -57.22 -58.07 17.56
C PRO A 458 -56.48 -57.14 16.56
N ASP A 459 -55.41 -57.72 15.99
CA ASP A 459 -54.77 -57.42 14.70
C ASP A 459 -55.22 -58.53 13.71
N PRO A 460 -55.09 -58.49 12.35
CA PRO A 460 -53.88 -58.01 11.66
C PRO A 460 -54.05 -57.37 10.24
N SER A 461 -52.93 -56.84 9.77
CA SER A 461 -52.56 -56.40 8.41
C SER A 461 -52.86 -57.36 7.24
N SER A 462 -53.15 -56.82 6.05
CA SER A 462 -52.41 -57.09 4.78
C SER A 462 -53.09 -56.46 3.55
N GLY A 463 -52.31 -55.95 2.58
CA GLY A 463 -52.75 -55.79 1.19
C GLY A 463 -52.22 -54.56 0.42
N THR A 464 -51.05 -54.70 -0.22
CA THR A 464 -50.61 -53.92 -1.41
C THR A 464 -50.63 -54.86 -2.62
N PRO A 465 -50.77 -54.42 -3.90
CA PRO A 465 -49.56 -54.11 -4.71
C PRO A 465 -49.70 -53.14 -5.92
N ALA A 466 -48.53 -52.65 -6.41
CA ALA A 466 -48.11 -52.20 -7.78
C ALA A 466 -48.86 -51.02 -8.47
N GLY A 467 -48.26 -49.93 -9.03
CA GLY A 467 -47.06 -49.66 -9.87
C GLY A 467 -47.55 -49.08 -11.25
N PRO A 468 -46.80 -48.39 -12.16
CA PRO A 468 -45.47 -47.75 -12.13
C PRO A 468 -45.45 -46.26 -12.66
N ALA A 469 -44.24 -45.67 -12.80
CA ALA A 469 -43.93 -44.31 -13.33
C ALA A 469 -44.16 -44.13 -14.85
N PRO A 470 -44.12 -42.89 -15.42
CA PRO A 470 -42.86 -42.41 -16.03
C PRO A 470 -42.62 -40.87 -16.09
N GLU A 471 -41.52 -40.54 -16.79
CA GLU A 471 -40.75 -39.32 -17.06
C GLU A 471 -41.41 -38.14 -17.81
N GLY A 472 -40.68 -37.01 -17.85
CA GLY A 472 -40.80 -35.89 -18.83
C GLY A 472 -41.49 -34.63 -18.28
N THR A 473 -41.14 -33.38 -18.59
CA THR A 473 -40.28 -32.81 -19.64
C THR A 473 -40.07 -31.31 -19.31
N ALA A 474 -38.97 -30.73 -19.80
CA ALA A 474 -38.69 -29.30 -19.83
C ALA A 474 -39.58 -28.52 -20.82
N ALA A 475 -39.83 -27.24 -20.53
CA ALA A 475 -40.25 -26.12 -21.41
C ALA A 475 -40.53 -24.91 -20.51
N ASP A 476 -40.38 -23.63 -20.85
CA ASP A 476 -39.72 -22.88 -21.91
C ASP A 476 -39.78 -21.40 -21.45
N LEU A 477 -38.87 -20.58 -21.99
CA LEU A 477 -38.88 -19.11 -21.85
C LEU A 477 -40.10 -18.48 -22.54
N PRO A 478 -40.37 -17.18 -22.26
CA PRO A 478 -40.62 -16.29 -23.39
C PRO A 478 -39.79 -14.99 -23.34
N GLU A 479 -39.36 -14.59 -24.54
CA GLU A 479 -38.72 -13.33 -24.89
C GLU A 479 -39.73 -12.17 -25.09
N ALA A 480 -39.12 -10.99 -25.17
CA ALA A 480 -39.54 -9.75 -25.84
C ALA A 480 -40.41 -8.75 -25.04
N HIS A 481 -39.88 -7.54 -24.81
CA HIS A 481 -40.23 -6.41 -25.69
C HIS A 481 -39.24 -5.24 -25.59
N ASP A 482 -38.94 -4.74 -26.78
CA ASP A 482 -38.11 -3.61 -27.20
C ASP A 482 -38.87 -2.28 -27.00
N HIS A 483 -38.21 -1.24 -26.48
CA HIS A 483 -38.75 0.13 -26.51
C HIS A 483 -37.67 1.24 -26.53
N ARG A 484 -37.66 1.96 -27.66
CA ARG A 484 -37.25 3.35 -27.91
C ARG A 484 -38.27 3.92 -28.93
N PRO A 485 -38.30 5.24 -29.25
CA PRO A 485 -38.14 6.50 -28.51
C PRO A 485 -39.42 7.40 -28.74
N PRO A 486 -39.44 8.76 -28.64
CA PRO A 486 -38.76 9.70 -29.57
C PRO A 486 -38.27 11.05 -28.97
N GLY A 487 -37.42 11.78 -29.72
CA GLY A 487 -37.04 13.18 -29.47
C GLY A 487 -35.55 13.47 -29.65
#